data_AF-A0A814RCP7-F1
#
_entry.id   AF-A0A814RCP7-F1
#
_cell.length_a   1.000
_cell.length_b   1.000
_cell.length_c   1.000
_cell.angle_alpha   90.00
_cell.angle_beta   90.00
_cell.angle_gamma   90.00
#
_symmetry.space_group_name_H-M   'P 1'
#
loop_
_entity.id
_entity.type
_entity.pdbx_description
1 polymer ?
#
loop_
_entity_poly.entity_id
_entity_poly.type
_entity_poly.pdbx_seq_one_letter_code
_entity_poly.pdbx_strand_id
1 'polypeptide(L)'
;MSIYSYSITYLLVIILSLTFQSLSSIPVKTQQSEGSFIQNDEEFIPTNEWQIVKEGQAIPPGLHVRLDLQTGIREAKLLEDNKQKLTSNDIIPISTNDNEKEKISKENLERAFANLDLSKDDIITDKKHEEEIKTKFRPYDDLKKDFQSMNIKIQTDNEILTNLINQLTKTNNEHDLKTILTDLEYYLHQV
;
A
#
# COMPACT_ATOMS: atom_id res chain seq x y z
N MET A 1 25.17 21.64 -67.21
CA MET A 1 24.02 22.00 -66.34
C MET A 1 24.12 21.38 -64.94
N SER A 2 25.34 21.05 -64.44
CA SER A 2 25.49 20.32 -63.17
C SER A 2 26.09 21.15 -62.04
N ILE A 3 26.66 22.31 -62.31
CA ILE A 3 27.36 23.13 -61.29
C ILE A 3 26.36 23.89 -60.41
N TYR A 4 25.25 24.35 -61.00
CA TYR A 4 24.16 25.02 -60.28
C TYR A 4 23.36 24.07 -59.36
N SER A 5 23.33 22.78 -59.68
CA SER A 5 22.68 21.76 -58.84
C SER A 5 23.42 21.56 -57.52
N TYR A 6 24.76 21.45 -57.56
CA TYR A 6 25.57 21.31 -56.34
C TYR A 6 25.55 22.57 -55.46
N SER A 7 25.51 23.76 -56.07
CA SER A 7 25.42 25.03 -55.32
C SER A 7 24.10 25.17 -54.56
N ILE A 8 22.98 24.78 -55.17
CA ILE A 8 21.65 24.81 -54.54
C ILE A 8 21.55 23.78 -53.41
N THR A 9 22.08 22.56 -53.60
CA THR A 9 22.07 21.55 -52.53
C THR A 9 22.95 21.98 -51.35
N TYR A 10 24.09 22.63 -51.60
CA TYR A 10 24.95 23.13 -50.52
C TYR A 10 24.29 24.26 -49.74
N LEU A 11 23.58 25.16 -50.43
CA LEU A 11 22.83 26.26 -49.81
C LEU A 11 21.65 25.73 -48.97
N LEU A 12 20.98 24.67 -49.41
CA LEU A 12 19.88 24.03 -48.67
C LEU A 12 20.39 23.31 -47.41
N VAL A 13 21.54 22.62 -47.48
CA VAL A 13 22.18 21.98 -46.32
C VAL A 13 22.65 23.00 -45.28
N ILE A 14 23.17 24.16 -45.72
CA ILE A 14 23.58 25.24 -44.82
C ILE A 14 22.36 25.84 -44.10
N ILE A 15 21.26 26.11 -44.81
CA ILE A 15 20.01 26.61 -44.21
C ILE A 15 19.42 25.60 -43.21
N LEU A 16 19.46 24.31 -43.51
CA LEU A 16 18.98 23.26 -42.60
C LEU A 16 19.83 23.16 -41.32
N SER A 17 21.14 23.45 -41.41
CA SER A 17 22.04 23.44 -40.25
C SER A 17 21.89 24.69 -39.37
N LEU A 18 21.59 25.85 -39.97
CA LEU A 18 21.39 27.11 -39.26
C LEU A 18 20.06 27.16 -38.49
N THR A 19 19.01 26.50 -38.98
CA THR A 19 17.72 26.44 -38.26
C THR A 19 17.72 25.44 -37.10
N PHE A 20 18.65 24.48 -37.08
CA PHE A 20 18.78 23.51 -35.99
C PHE A 20 19.33 24.11 -34.69
N GLN A 21 20.10 25.21 -34.78
CA GLN A 21 20.67 25.90 -33.62
C GLN A 21 19.71 26.91 -32.94
N SER A 22 18.51 27.13 -33.50
CA SER A 22 17.54 28.11 -32.97
C SER A 22 16.31 27.48 -32.30
N LEU A 23 16.29 26.16 -32.09
CA LEU A 23 15.17 25.46 -31.43
C LEU A 23 15.48 24.99 -29.99
N SER A 24 16.50 25.55 -29.35
CA SER A 24 16.87 25.20 -27.97
C SER A 24 16.46 26.25 -26.91
N SER A 25 15.43 27.06 -27.18
CA SER A 25 14.91 28.02 -26.18
C SER A 25 13.39 28.04 -26.17
N ILE A 26 12.79 26.95 -25.71
CA ILE A 26 11.44 26.96 -25.15
C ILE A 26 11.63 26.69 -23.65
N PRO A 27 11.28 27.61 -22.74
CA PRO A 27 11.19 27.29 -21.32
C PRO A 27 9.96 26.41 -21.13
N VAL A 28 10.11 25.11 -21.35
CA VAL A 28 9.17 24.14 -20.82
C VAL A 28 9.42 24.15 -19.31
N LYS A 29 8.43 24.64 -18.55
CA LYS A 29 8.35 24.40 -17.12
C LYS A 29 8.01 22.93 -16.92
N THR A 30 9.00 22.09 -17.21
CA THR A 30 9.01 20.69 -16.79
C THR A 30 9.12 20.76 -15.29
N GLN A 31 8.06 20.37 -14.59
CA GLN A 31 8.20 19.92 -13.23
C GLN A 31 9.13 18.71 -13.29
N GLN A 32 10.42 18.97 -13.13
CA GLN A 32 11.39 18.01 -12.67
C GLN A 32 10.86 17.54 -11.31
N SER A 33 10.04 16.48 -11.31
CA SER A 33 10.16 15.50 -10.25
C SER A 33 11.48 14.76 -10.49
N GLU A 34 12.58 15.48 -10.28
CA GLU A 34 13.77 14.84 -9.75
C GLU A 34 13.31 14.28 -8.41
N GLY A 35 12.85 13.03 -8.44
CA GLY A 35 12.76 12.19 -7.26
C GLY A 35 14.18 11.97 -6.77
N SER A 36 14.75 13.03 -6.18
CA SER A 36 15.74 12.89 -5.15
C SER A 36 15.15 11.90 -4.17
N PHE A 37 15.82 10.77 -4.01
CA PHE A 37 15.58 9.89 -2.88
C PHE A 37 16.08 10.68 -1.66
N ILE A 38 15.30 11.68 -1.24
CA ILE A 38 15.45 12.29 0.07
C ILE A 38 14.99 11.19 0.99
N GLN A 39 15.94 10.38 1.43
CA GLN A 39 15.82 9.72 2.71
C GLN A 39 15.61 10.87 3.70
N ASN A 40 14.34 11.20 3.96
CA ASN A 40 13.99 12.14 5.01
C ASN A 40 14.26 11.37 6.29
N ASP A 41 15.51 11.47 6.76
CA ASP A 41 15.91 11.08 8.11
C ASP A 41 15.22 11.98 9.17
N GLU A 42 14.33 12.89 8.74
CA GLU A 42 13.40 13.61 9.61
C GLU A 42 12.44 12.62 10.27
N GLU A 43 12.74 12.30 11.52
CA GLU A 43 11.87 11.57 12.43
C GLU A 43 10.48 12.19 12.46
N PHE A 44 9.45 11.35 12.36
CA PHE A 44 8.06 11.80 12.44
C PHE A 44 7.78 12.38 13.83
N ILE A 45 7.41 13.66 13.90
CA ILE A 45 7.05 14.33 15.16
C ILE A 45 5.57 14.07 15.45
N PRO A 46 5.24 13.24 16.46
CA PRO A 46 3.87 12.89 16.73
C PRO A 46 3.09 14.01 17.40
N THR A 47 1.83 14.16 17.02
CA THR A 47 0.86 15.07 17.65
C THR A 47 -0.40 14.31 18.01
N ASN A 48 -1.28 14.94 18.80
CA ASN A 48 -2.61 14.40 19.13
C ASN A 48 -3.61 14.56 17.97
N GLU A 49 -3.18 14.85 16.75
CA GLU A 49 -4.04 14.90 15.56
C GLU A 49 -3.47 13.98 14.48
N TRP A 50 -4.33 13.53 13.56
CA TRP A 50 -3.88 12.70 12.43
C TRP A 50 -3.00 13.54 11.51
N GLN A 51 -1.78 13.08 11.29
CA GLN A 51 -0.83 13.71 10.37
C GLN A 51 -0.44 12.71 9.28
N ILE A 52 -0.28 13.21 8.07
CA ILE A 52 0.18 12.41 6.93
C ILE A 52 1.64 12.01 7.14
N VAL A 53 1.92 10.73 6.96
CA VAL A 53 3.27 10.17 6.99
C VAL A 53 3.83 10.20 5.56
N LYS A 54 5.00 10.80 5.37
CA LYS A 54 5.65 10.84 4.04
C LYS A 54 6.15 9.44 3.66
N GLU A 55 6.22 9.17 2.37
CA GLU A 55 6.83 7.94 1.84
C GLU A 55 8.29 7.82 2.31
N GLY A 56 8.66 6.66 2.85
CA GLY A 56 10.01 6.40 3.38
C GLY A 56 10.32 7.04 4.75
N GLN A 57 9.38 7.74 5.38
CA GLN A 57 9.58 8.32 6.71
C GLN A 57 9.39 7.27 7.81
N ALA A 58 10.35 7.18 8.74
CA ALA A 58 10.27 6.30 9.90
C ALA A 58 9.24 6.82 10.93
N ILE A 59 8.36 5.94 11.41
CA ILE A 59 7.37 6.23 12.45
C ILE A 59 7.87 5.67 13.78
N PRO A 60 8.04 6.49 14.84
CA PRO A 60 8.36 6.00 16.17
C PRO A 60 7.33 4.97 16.70
N PRO A 61 7.76 3.95 17.47
CA PRO A 61 6.83 2.98 18.04
C PRO A 61 5.85 3.62 19.03
N GLY A 62 4.66 3.05 19.17
CA GLY A 62 3.62 3.54 20.09
C GLY A 62 2.66 4.59 19.50
N LEU A 63 2.80 4.92 18.22
CA LEU A 63 1.87 5.79 17.49
C LEU A 63 0.75 4.98 16.84
N HIS A 64 -0.44 5.56 16.78
CA HIS A 64 -1.58 4.96 16.09
C HIS A 64 -1.49 5.32 14.60
N VAL A 65 -1.45 4.31 13.74
CA VAL A 65 -1.28 4.46 12.29
C VAL A 65 -2.52 3.95 11.57
N ARG A 66 -3.00 4.69 10.57
CA ARG A 66 -4.05 4.25 9.64
C ARG A 66 -3.59 4.38 8.20
N LEU A 67 -4.18 3.58 7.33
CA LEU A 67 -3.98 3.60 5.88
C LEU A 67 -5.33 3.82 5.20
N ASP A 68 -5.43 4.85 4.39
CA ASP A 68 -6.56 5.01 3.46
C ASP A 68 -6.33 4.10 2.25
N LEU A 69 -7.18 3.09 2.08
CA LEU A 69 -7.07 2.11 0.99
C LEU A 69 -7.47 2.67 -0.39
N GLN A 70 -8.22 3.78 -0.42
CA GLN A 70 -8.61 4.41 -1.67
C GLN A 70 -7.49 5.30 -2.22
N THR A 71 -6.78 6.00 -1.33
CA THR A 71 -5.74 6.96 -1.71
C THR A 71 -4.32 6.45 -1.51
N GLY A 72 -4.13 5.39 -0.71
CA GLY A 72 -2.83 4.86 -0.31
C GLY A 72 -2.13 5.67 0.78
N ILE A 73 -2.76 6.71 1.32
CA ILE A 73 -2.12 7.65 2.24
C ILE A 73 -2.06 7.06 3.65
N ARG A 74 -0.85 7.07 4.23
CA ARG A 74 -0.61 6.69 5.63
C ARG A 74 -0.71 7.92 6.53
N GLU A 75 -1.39 7.76 7.66
CA GLU A 75 -1.48 8.82 8.68
C GLU A 75 -1.15 8.25 10.05
N ALA A 76 -0.56 9.07 10.93
CA ALA A 76 -0.23 8.69 12.29
C ALA A 76 -0.60 9.77 13.31
N LYS A 77 -0.90 9.35 14.55
CA LYS A 77 -1.26 10.22 15.68
C LYS A 77 -0.78 9.62 17.01
N LEU A 78 -0.46 10.47 17.98
CA LEU A 78 -0.25 10.11 19.38
C LEU A 78 -1.60 9.87 20.08
N LEU A 79 -1.75 8.69 20.68
CA LEU A 79 -2.90 8.42 21.54
C LEU A 79 -2.65 9.07 22.91
N GLU A 80 -3.65 9.78 23.41
CA GLU A 80 -3.66 10.14 24.83
C GLU A 80 -3.91 8.87 25.64
N ASP A 81 -3.17 8.70 26.74
CA ASP A 81 -3.45 7.68 27.75
C ASP A 81 -4.74 8.01 28.50
N ASN A 82 -5.86 8.08 27.77
CA ASN A 82 -7.16 7.96 28.39
C ASN A 82 -7.27 6.49 28.81
N LYS A 83 -6.86 6.23 30.05
CA LYS A 83 -7.23 5.04 30.81
C LYS A 83 -8.75 5.03 30.96
N GLN A 84 -9.47 4.84 29.85
CA GLN A 84 -10.79 4.28 29.91
C GLN A 84 -10.59 2.97 30.66
N LYS A 85 -11.19 2.87 31.85
CA LYS A 85 -11.28 1.62 32.59
C LYS A 85 -12.03 0.65 31.69
N LEU A 86 -11.30 -0.04 30.82
CA LEU A 86 -11.75 -1.27 30.22
C LEU A 86 -12.00 -2.19 31.41
N THR A 87 -13.26 -2.52 31.63
CA THR A 87 -13.59 -3.45 32.69
C THR A 87 -13.00 -4.80 32.28
N SER A 88 -12.55 -5.60 33.25
CA SER A 88 -11.85 -6.85 32.99
C SER A 88 -12.65 -7.88 32.15
N ASN A 89 -13.92 -7.59 31.84
CA ASN A 89 -14.79 -8.35 30.96
C ASN A 89 -14.67 -7.97 29.47
N ASP A 90 -14.13 -6.79 29.13
CA ASP A 90 -14.00 -6.31 27.75
C ASP A 90 -12.67 -6.73 27.10
N ILE A 91 -11.73 -7.26 27.88
CA ILE A 91 -10.42 -7.69 27.42
C ILE A 91 -10.38 -9.22 27.46
N ILE A 92 -10.42 -9.87 26.30
CA ILE A 92 -9.95 -11.26 26.16
C ILE A 92 -8.42 -11.17 26.11
N PRO A 93 -7.67 -11.61 27.14
CA PRO A 93 -6.23 -11.65 27.06
C PRO A 93 -5.81 -12.68 26.02
N ILE A 94 -5.44 -12.22 24.82
CA ILE A 94 -4.58 -13.01 23.94
C ILE A 94 -3.20 -13.01 24.62
N SER A 95 -2.80 -14.15 25.16
CA SER A 95 -1.41 -14.39 25.51
C SER A 95 -0.59 -14.43 24.24
N THR A 96 -0.05 -13.29 23.80
CA THR A 96 1.08 -13.27 22.86
C THR A 96 2.33 -13.70 23.62
N ASN A 97 2.52 -15.02 23.76
CA ASN A 97 3.86 -15.54 23.95
C ASN A 97 4.50 -15.59 22.56
N ASP A 98 5.51 -14.75 22.34
CA ASP A 98 6.12 -14.38 21.06
C ASP A 98 6.86 -15.51 20.31
N ASN A 99 6.58 -16.79 20.57
CA ASN A 99 7.31 -17.90 19.95
C ASN A 99 6.46 -18.98 19.29
N GLU A 100 5.14 -18.86 19.27
CA GLU A 100 4.30 -19.77 18.51
C GLU A 100 3.24 -18.97 17.74
N LYS A 101 3.34 -18.99 16.41
CA LYS A 101 2.19 -18.73 15.55
C LYS A 101 1.19 -19.88 15.76
N GLU A 102 0.53 -19.90 16.91
CA GLU A 102 -0.63 -20.76 17.11
C GLU A 102 -1.72 -20.26 16.17
N LYS A 103 -1.85 -20.98 15.06
CA LYS A 103 -3.01 -20.94 14.19
C LYS A 103 -4.23 -21.11 15.09
N ILE A 104 -4.98 -20.03 15.31
CA ILE A 104 -6.21 -20.01 16.11
C ILE A 104 -7.02 -21.23 15.73
N SER A 105 -6.99 -22.26 16.59
CA SER A 105 -7.62 -23.52 16.29
C SER A 105 -9.12 -23.31 16.38
N LYS A 106 -9.88 -24.00 15.52
CA LYS A 106 -11.35 -23.93 15.53
C LYS A 106 -11.90 -24.23 16.93
N GLU A 107 -11.24 -25.10 17.68
CA GLU A 107 -11.58 -25.42 19.07
C GLU A 107 -11.37 -24.26 20.05
N ASN A 108 -10.26 -23.51 19.95
CA ASN A 108 -10.03 -22.36 20.83
C ASN A 108 -11.07 -21.26 20.56
N LEU A 109 -11.44 -21.10 19.29
CA LEU A 109 -12.48 -20.17 18.86
C LEU A 109 -13.86 -20.62 19.36
N GLU A 110 -14.24 -21.89 19.17
CA GLU A 110 -15.49 -22.47 19.67
C GLU A 110 -15.62 -22.37 21.20
N ARG A 111 -14.53 -22.58 21.95
CA ARG A 111 -14.51 -22.40 23.42
C ARG A 111 -14.69 -20.95 23.83
N ALA A 112 -14.08 -20.00 23.10
CA ALA A 112 -14.28 -18.58 23.36
C ALA A 112 -15.74 -18.16 23.12
N PHE A 113 -16.38 -18.69 22.07
CA PHE A 113 -17.81 -18.47 21.82
C PHE A 113 -18.72 -19.16 22.83
N ALA A 114 -18.35 -20.33 23.36
CA ALA A 114 -19.13 -21.01 24.39
C ALA A 114 -19.09 -20.29 25.75
N ASN A 115 -18.02 -19.55 26.03
CA ASN A 115 -17.85 -18.77 27.27
C ASN A 115 -18.47 -17.37 27.20
N LEU A 116 -18.87 -16.91 26.00
CA LEU A 116 -19.74 -15.75 25.85
C LEU A 116 -21.13 -16.17 26.31
N ASP A 117 -21.47 -15.84 27.56
CA ASP A 117 -22.82 -16.02 28.12
C ASP A 117 -23.79 -15.03 27.46
N LEU A 118 -24.09 -15.29 26.18
CA LEU A 118 -25.15 -14.63 25.45
C LEU A 118 -26.45 -15.30 25.90
N SER A 119 -27.10 -14.70 26.89
CA SER A 119 -28.49 -15.03 27.17
C SER A 119 -29.27 -14.93 25.87
N LYS A 120 -30.07 -15.95 25.53
CA LYS A 120 -30.87 -15.97 24.27
C LYS A 120 -31.82 -14.76 24.16
N ASP A 121 -32.04 -14.06 25.27
CA ASP A 121 -32.83 -12.84 25.37
C ASP A 121 -32.06 -11.57 24.96
N ASP A 122 -30.72 -11.61 24.83
CA ASP A 122 -29.91 -10.51 24.27
C ASP A 122 -29.70 -10.67 22.75
N ILE A 123 -29.90 -11.88 22.21
CA ILE A 123 -30.08 -12.11 20.77
C ILE A 123 -31.55 -11.86 20.42
N ILE A 124 -32.06 -10.70 20.83
CA ILE A 124 -33.21 -10.13 20.14
C ILE A 124 -32.66 -9.70 18.77
N THR A 125 -32.81 -10.55 17.76
CA THR A 125 -32.98 -10.05 16.39
C THR A 125 -34.31 -9.31 16.39
N ASP A 126 -34.31 -8.10 16.95
CA ASP A 126 -35.39 -7.15 16.80
C ASP A 126 -35.49 -7.00 15.28
N LYS A 127 -36.60 -7.43 14.69
CA LYS A 127 -36.80 -7.31 13.24
C LYS A 127 -36.54 -5.87 12.77
N LYS A 128 -36.81 -4.91 13.66
CA LYS A 128 -36.48 -3.48 13.50
C LYS A 128 -34.97 -3.23 13.34
N HIS A 129 -34.13 -3.87 14.16
CA HIS A 129 -32.68 -3.76 14.06
C HIS A 129 -32.15 -4.45 12.79
N GLU A 130 -32.72 -5.60 12.41
CA GLU A 130 -32.35 -6.28 11.17
C GLU A 130 -32.72 -5.45 9.92
N GLU A 131 -33.89 -4.81 9.92
CA GLU A 131 -34.29 -3.88 8.85
C GLU A 131 -33.41 -2.61 8.82
N GLU A 132 -33.02 -2.10 9.99
CA GLU A 132 -32.07 -0.98 10.08
C GLU A 132 -30.69 -1.36 9.52
N ILE A 133 -30.21 -2.59 9.76
CA ILE A 133 -28.96 -3.09 9.20
C ILE A 133 -29.06 -3.23 7.67
N LYS A 134 -30.15 -3.82 7.17
CA LYS A 134 -30.38 -4.01 5.72
C LYS A 134 -30.53 -2.69 4.96
N THR A 135 -30.96 -1.63 5.62
CA THR A 135 -31.04 -0.29 5.02
C THR A 135 -29.72 0.48 5.09
N LYS A 136 -28.87 0.22 6.09
CA LYS A 136 -27.57 0.88 6.26
C LYS A 136 -26.42 0.21 5.50
N PHE A 137 -26.48 -1.09 5.28
CA PHE A 137 -25.36 -1.87 4.72
C PHE A 137 -25.78 -2.65 3.47
N ARG A 138 -24.84 -2.80 2.53
CA ARG A 138 -25.02 -3.67 1.36
C ARG A 138 -25.07 -5.14 1.79
N PRO A 139 -25.82 -6.00 1.08
CA PRO A 139 -25.89 -7.41 1.42
C PRO A 139 -24.52 -8.09 1.26
N TYR A 140 -24.28 -9.10 2.10
CA TYR A 140 -23.00 -9.82 2.15
C TYR A 140 -22.59 -10.39 0.79
N ASP A 141 -23.53 -10.95 0.02
CA ASP A 141 -23.23 -11.55 -1.28
C ASP A 141 -22.71 -10.53 -2.29
N ASP A 142 -23.23 -9.30 -2.28
CA ASP A 142 -22.75 -8.21 -3.13
C ASP A 142 -21.35 -7.77 -2.70
N LEU A 143 -21.12 -7.60 -1.39
CA LEU A 143 -19.80 -7.27 -0.84
C LEU A 143 -18.76 -8.34 -1.19
N LYS A 144 -19.14 -9.62 -1.12
CA LYS A 144 -18.30 -10.76 -1.48
C LYS A 144 -17.97 -10.75 -2.97
N LYS A 145 -18.95 -10.46 -3.82
CA LYS A 145 -18.77 -10.34 -5.26
C LYS A 145 -17.85 -9.17 -5.61
N ASP A 146 -18.06 -8.00 -5.00
CA ASP A 146 -17.22 -6.82 -5.19
C ASP A 146 -15.77 -7.13 -4.77
N PHE A 147 -15.58 -7.74 -3.60
CA PHE A 147 -14.27 -8.15 -3.12
C PHE A 147 -13.56 -9.13 -4.06
N GLN A 148 -14.29 -10.13 -4.55
CA GLN A 148 -13.76 -11.06 -5.57
C GLN A 148 -13.43 -10.36 -6.89
N SER A 149 -14.26 -9.40 -7.31
CA SER A 149 -14.06 -8.63 -8.54
C SER A 149 -12.83 -7.72 -8.46
N MET A 150 -12.51 -7.19 -7.28
CA MET A 150 -11.34 -6.35 -7.05
C MET A 150 -10.01 -7.12 -7.17
N ASN A 151 -10.04 -8.46 -7.31
CA ASN A 151 -8.87 -9.33 -7.48
C ASN A 151 -7.71 -8.93 -6.55
N ILE A 152 -8.03 -8.54 -5.31
CA ILE A 152 -7.05 -8.12 -4.32
C ILE A 152 -6.33 -9.39 -3.88
N LYS A 153 -5.20 -9.68 -4.51
CA LYS A 153 -4.27 -10.70 -4.02
C LYS A 153 -3.58 -10.12 -2.80
N ILE A 154 -4.19 -10.34 -1.63
CA ILE A 154 -3.53 -10.08 -0.35
C ILE A 154 -2.43 -11.14 -0.24
N GLN A 155 -1.21 -10.77 -0.59
CA GLN A 155 -0.02 -11.58 -0.35
C GLN A 155 0.76 -10.90 0.76
N THR A 156 1.21 -11.68 1.73
CA THR A 156 2.17 -11.20 2.73
C THR A 156 3.53 -10.98 2.07
N ASP A 157 4.38 -10.11 2.64
CA ASP A 157 5.72 -9.85 2.10
C ASP A 157 6.54 -11.15 1.96
N ASN A 158 6.37 -12.09 2.89
CA ASN A 158 6.97 -13.42 2.82
C ASN A 158 6.43 -14.26 1.64
N GLU A 159 5.12 -14.20 1.37
CA GLU A 159 4.52 -14.88 0.21
C GLU A 159 4.96 -14.23 -1.11
N ILE A 160 5.18 -12.91 -1.13
CA ILE A 160 5.71 -12.20 -2.29
C ILE A 160 7.16 -12.61 -2.54
N LEU A 161 8.02 -12.58 -1.52
CA LEU A 161 9.42 -13.00 -1.61
C LEU A 161 9.55 -14.46 -2.06
N THR A 162 8.79 -15.38 -1.45
CA THR A 162 8.80 -16.79 -1.87
C THR A 162 8.33 -16.95 -3.32
N ASN A 163 7.36 -16.16 -3.78
CA ASN A 163 6.93 -16.16 -5.18
C ASN A 163 8.05 -15.66 -6.11
N LEU A 164 8.71 -14.53 -5.78
CA LEU A 164 9.84 -14.00 -6.55
C LEU A 164 11.00 -14.99 -6.64
N ILE A 165 11.35 -15.64 -5.54
CA ILE A 165 12.38 -16.70 -5.51
C ILE A 165 11.96 -17.88 -6.38
N ASN A 166 10.69 -18.31 -6.30
CA ASN A 166 10.18 -19.39 -7.14
C ASN A 166 10.19 -19.02 -8.63
N GLN A 167 9.89 -17.76 -8.99
CA GLN A 167 10.00 -17.27 -10.36
C GLN A 167 11.46 -17.24 -10.82
N LEU A 168 12.39 -16.82 -9.97
CA LEU A 168 13.82 -16.83 -10.25
C LEU A 168 14.31 -18.23 -10.63
N THR A 169 13.85 -19.27 -9.93
CA THR A 169 14.24 -20.67 -10.23
C THR A 169 13.67 -21.22 -11.54
N LYS A 170 12.62 -20.60 -12.09
CA LYS A 170 11.91 -21.07 -13.29
C LYS A 170 12.21 -20.25 -14.54
N THR A 171 12.69 -19.04 -14.36
CA THR A 171 12.95 -18.09 -15.44
C THR A 171 14.33 -18.34 -16.06
N ASN A 172 14.36 -18.51 -17.39
CA ASN A 172 15.59 -18.62 -18.18
C ASN A 172 15.90 -17.34 -19.00
N ASN A 173 15.03 -16.33 -18.92
CA ASN A 173 15.18 -15.06 -19.63
C ASN A 173 15.96 -14.06 -18.77
N GLU A 174 17.04 -13.51 -19.30
CA GLU A 174 17.90 -12.53 -18.62
C GLU A 174 17.12 -11.27 -18.20
N HIS A 175 16.21 -10.79 -19.05
CA HIS A 175 15.42 -9.60 -18.76
C HIS A 175 14.50 -9.82 -17.56
N ASP A 176 13.78 -10.95 -17.56
CA ASP A 176 12.86 -11.31 -16.49
C ASP A 176 13.63 -11.59 -15.19
N LEU A 177 14.83 -12.19 -15.29
CA LEU A 177 15.72 -12.41 -14.15
C LEU A 177 16.14 -11.08 -13.52
N LYS A 178 16.55 -10.10 -14.33
CA LYS A 178 16.89 -8.77 -13.85
C LYS A 178 15.72 -8.11 -13.13
N THR A 179 14.53 -8.14 -13.73
CA THR A 179 13.30 -7.59 -13.13
C THR A 179 12.99 -8.23 -11.79
N ILE A 180 13.00 -9.57 -11.72
CA ILE A 180 12.76 -10.33 -10.49
C ILE A 180 13.78 -9.99 -9.40
N LEU A 181 15.06 -9.81 -9.74
CA LEU A 181 16.09 -9.43 -8.78
C LEU A 181 15.90 -8.02 -8.22
N THR A 182 15.54 -7.05 -9.08
CA THR A 182 15.20 -5.69 -8.61
C THR A 182 13.99 -5.70 -7.70
N ASP A 183 12.96 -6.49 -8.02
CA ASP A 183 11.77 -6.59 -7.17
C ASP A 183 12.12 -7.24 -5.83
N LEU A 184 12.95 -8.29 -5.83
CA LEU A 184 13.40 -8.96 -4.61
C LEU A 184 14.24 -8.04 -3.72
N GLU A 185 15.12 -7.23 -4.30
CA GLU A 185 15.87 -6.19 -3.59
C GLU A 185 14.92 -5.18 -2.94
N TYR A 186 13.92 -4.72 -3.69
CA TYR A 186 12.93 -3.77 -3.20
C TYR A 186 12.14 -4.31 -1.99
N TYR A 187 11.70 -5.57 -2.03
CA TYR A 187 10.98 -6.18 -0.90
C TYR A 187 11.90 -6.50 0.28
N LEU A 188 13.18 -6.82 0.05
CA LEU A 188 14.15 -7.00 1.14
C LEU A 188 14.48 -5.70 1.87
N HIS A 189 14.43 -4.55 1.21
CA HIS A 189 14.64 -3.25 1.86
C HIS A 189 13.45 -2.80 2.74
N GLN A 190 12.26 -3.37 2.55
CA GLN A 190 11.08 -3.03 3.33
C GLN A 190 10.96 -3.80 4.64
N VAL A 191 11.66 -4.94 4.76
CA VAL A 191 11.62 -5.85 5.92
C VAL A 191 12.65 -5.48 6.98
#